data_AF-A0A2B2CBS3-F1
#
_entry.id   AF-A0A2B2CBS3-F1
#
_cell.length_a   1.000
_cell.length_b   1.000
_cell.length_c   1.000
_cell.angle_alpha   90.00
_cell.angle_beta   90.00
_cell.angle_gamma   90.00
#
_symmetry.space_group_name_H-M   'P 1'
#
loop_
_entity.id
_entity.type
_entity.pdbx_description
1 polymer ?
#
loop_
_entity_poly.entity_id
_entity_poly.type
_entity_poly.pdbx_seq_one_letter_code
_entity_poly.pdbx_strand_id
1 'polypeptide(L)'
;MENRNFQMDTQWNIIHYPEKPTGFGILILGDERHFVDDCKCFWTQNEGKLAIINQLKEKGYTIFSSNLYGRNWGSDNAVELAERLYQHVIRSEILNNKIHVLAEGMGALVALKLMEKMKHRIRSIILLNPILSLKHHLEQEKEHKFFYKKLLRELSLAHQMEQNVLENTFLSREENIKQPFDCPVKIIHVLSGAKSYNQSKLYQQLISGSEINPTFILPEKKQRLAIIMIKFFNRHESVL
;
A
#
# COMPACT_ATOMS: atom_id res chain seq x y z
N MET A 1 2.58 -12.88 -22.59
CA MET A 1 3.44 -12.93 -21.39
C MET A 1 2.56 -12.72 -20.18
N GLU A 2 2.58 -13.61 -19.20
CA GLU A 2 1.70 -13.48 -18.02
C GLU A 2 2.21 -12.47 -16.98
N ASN A 3 3.53 -12.34 -16.88
CA ASN A 3 4.24 -11.39 -16.02
C ASN A 3 5.61 -11.00 -16.61
N ARG A 4 6.20 -9.91 -16.11
CA ARG A 4 7.58 -9.47 -16.38
C ARG A 4 8.25 -9.02 -15.09
N ASN A 5 9.38 -9.66 -14.74
CA ASN A 5 10.24 -9.23 -13.65
C ASN A 5 11.41 -8.40 -14.19
N PHE A 6 11.82 -7.38 -13.44
CA PHE A 6 12.97 -6.53 -13.79
C PHE A 6 13.51 -5.80 -12.56
N GLN A 7 14.76 -5.34 -12.64
CA GLN A 7 15.41 -4.62 -11.55
C GLN A 7 15.44 -3.11 -11.79
N MET A 8 15.28 -2.36 -10.70
CA MET A 8 15.53 -0.92 -10.59
C MET A 8 16.19 -0.66 -9.24
N ASP A 9 17.33 0.04 -9.21
CA ASP A 9 18.10 0.31 -7.98
C ASP A 9 18.29 -0.93 -7.08
N THR A 10 18.70 -2.04 -7.71
CA THR A 10 18.87 -3.35 -7.06
C THR A 10 17.59 -3.97 -6.48
N GLN A 11 16.43 -3.34 -6.65
CA GLN A 11 15.13 -3.88 -6.22
C GLN A 11 14.43 -4.57 -7.39
N TRP A 12 13.88 -5.74 -7.10
CA TRP A 12 13.03 -6.46 -8.03
C TRP A 12 11.64 -5.84 -8.09
N ASN A 13 11.11 -5.78 -9.30
CA ASN A 13 9.80 -5.27 -9.65
C ASN A 13 9.12 -6.27 -10.56
N ILE A 14 7.80 -6.33 -10.48
CA ILE A 14 6.98 -7.24 -11.27
C ILE A 14 5.82 -6.47 -11.90
N ILE A 15 5.51 -6.81 -13.15
CA ILE A 15 4.29 -6.42 -13.84
C ILE A 15 3.51 -7.69 -14.15
N HIS A 16 2.22 -7.70 -13.85
CA HIS A 16 1.27 -8.74 -14.21
C HIS A 16 0.35 -8.21 -15.31
N TYR A 17 0.30 -8.91 -16.44
CA TYR A 17 -0.46 -8.47 -17.59
C TYR A 17 -1.82 -9.16 -17.66
N PRO A 18 -2.91 -8.40 -17.86
CA PRO A 18 -4.21 -8.97 -18.17
C PRO A 18 -4.19 -9.52 -19.61
N GLU A 19 -5.08 -10.47 -19.92
CA GLU A 19 -5.25 -10.94 -21.30
C GLU A 19 -5.82 -9.85 -22.21
N LYS A 20 -6.73 -9.02 -21.67
CA LYS A 20 -7.40 -7.92 -22.38
C LYS A 20 -7.22 -6.63 -21.59
N PRO A 21 -6.16 -5.84 -21.85
CA PRO A 21 -5.88 -4.63 -21.08
C PRO A 21 -6.91 -3.54 -21.34
N THR A 22 -7.34 -2.86 -20.27
CA THR A 22 -8.23 -1.67 -20.33
C THR A 22 -7.44 -0.35 -20.39
N GLY A 23 -6.11 -0.42 -20.26
CA GLY A 23 -5.24 0.75 -20.10
C GLY A 23 -5.20 1.30 -18.67
N PHE A 24 -5.87 0.68 -17.69
CA PHE A 24 -5.77 1.10 -16.29
C PHE A 24 -4.72 0.31 -15.52
N GLY A 25 -3.83 1.05 -14.86
CA GLY A 25 -2.74 0.50 -14.04
C GLY A 25 -3.10 0.48 -12.55
N ILE A 26 -2.67 -0.56 -11.83
CA ILE A 26 -2.74 -0.66 -10.38
C ILE A 26 -1.32 -0.84 -9.83
N LEU A 27 -0.85 0.13 -9.04
CA LEU A 27 0.36 -0.02 -8.23
C LEU A 27 0.01 -0.69 -6.90
N ILE A 28 0.62 -1.83 -6.61
CA ILE A 28 0.49 -2.51 -5.32
C ILE A 28 1.67 -2.15 -4.41
N LEU A 29 1.35 -1.68 -3.21
CA LEU A 29 2.29 -1.37 -2.13
C LEU A 29 1.99 -2.31 -0.95
N GLY A 30 2.86 -3.29 -0.71
CA GLY A 30 2.59 -4.35 0.26
C GLY A 30 3.02 -4.06 1.70
N ASP A 31 2.65 -4.99 2.59
CA ASP A 31 2.95 -4.96 4.03
C ASP A 31 4.31 -5.62 4.39
N GLU A 32 4.63 -5.79 5.68
CA GLU A 32 5.91 -6.32 6.21
C GLU A 32 6.41 -7.64 5.58
N ARG A 33 5.50 -8.48 5.06
CA ARG A 33 5.81 -9.76 4.40
C ARG A 33 5.84 -9.69 2.88
N HIS A 34 5.56 -8.52 2.32
CA HIS A 34 5.61 -8.32 0.89
C HIS A 34 7.04 -8.48 0.39
N PHE A 35 7.18 -9.18 -0.73
CA PHE A 35 8.43 -9.29 -1.46
C PHE A 35 8.17 -9.48 -2.95
N VAL A 36 9.18 -9.10 -3.74
CA VAL A 36 9.32 -9.43 -5.15
C VAL A 36 10.75 -9.90 -5.36
N ASP A 37 10.94 -11.01 -6.07
CA ASP A 37 12.24 -11.54 -6.47
C ASP A 37 12.29 -11.76 -8.00
N ASP A 38 13.32 -12.45 -8.48
CA ASP A 38 13.56 -12.69 -9.91
C ASP A 38 12.48 -13.57 -10.57
N CYS A 39 11.79 -14.40 -9.79
CA CYS A 39 10.87 -15.42 -10.28
C CYS A 39 9.45 -15.30 -9.70
N LYS A 40 9.28 -14.76 -8.50
CA LYS A 40 8.09 -14.86 -7.66
C LYS A 40 7.83 -13.55 -6.91
N CYS A 41 6.59 -13.41 -6.44
CA CYS A 41 6.24 -12.38 -5.47
C CYS A 41 5.28 -12.92 -4.41
N PHE A 42 5.18 -12.22 -3.29
CA PHE A 42 4.28 -12.59 -2.19
C PHE A 42 2.83 -12.77 -2.66
N TRP A 43 2.36 -11.88 -3.54
CA TRP A 43 0.98 -11.89 -4.01
C TRP A 43 0.63 -13.10 -4.87
N THR A 44 1.63 -13.72 -5.54
CA THR A 44 1.41 -14.97 -6.28
C THR A 44 1.51 -16.22 -5.43
N GLN A 45 2.18 -16.16 -4.26
CA GLN A 45 2.35 -17.31 -3.37
C GLN A 45 1.24 -17.44 -2.31
N ASN A 46 0.57 -16.35 -1.97
CA ASN A 46 -0.57 -16.38 -1.05
C ASN A 46 -1.88 -16.58 -1.81
N GLU A 47 -2.59 -17.68 -1.57
CA GLU A 47 -3.83 -18.03 -2.29
C GLU A 47 -4.88 -16.91 -2.30
N GLY A 48 -5.10 -16.27 -1.15
CA GLY A 48 -6.07 -15.18 -1.03
C GLY A 48 -5.67 -13.94 -1.83
N LYS A 49 -4.36 -13.64 -1.91
CA LYS A 49 -3.82 -12.53 -2.69
C LYS A 49 -3.81 -12.85 -4.18
N LEU A 50 -3.46 -14.07 -4.55
CA LEU A 50 -3.49 -14.55 -5.92
C LEU A 50 -4.90 -14.47 -6.50
N ALA A 51 -5.91 -14.84 -5.71
CA ALA A 51 -7.32 -14.71 -6.10
C ALA A 51 -7.73 -13.24 -6.37
N ILE A 52 -7.17 -12.27 -5.64
CA ILE A 52 -7.39 -10.84 -5.89
C ILE A 52 -6.69 -10.42 -7.18
N ILE A 53 -5.42 -10.78 -7.36
CA ILE A 53 -4.65 -10.47 -8.58
C ILE A 53 -5.36 -11.01 -9.83
N ASN A 54 -5.80 -12.27 -9.79
CA ASN A 54 -6.46 -12.91 -10.92
C ASN A 54 -7.77 -12.18 -11.27
N GLN A 55 -8.61 -11.86 -10.28
CA GLN A 55 -9.84 -11.12 -10.52
C GLN A 55 -9.59 -9.71 -11.06
N LEU A 56 -8.52 -9.03 -10.64
CA LEU A 56 -8.14 -7.73 -11.20
C LEU A 56 -7.64 -7.87 -12.65
N LYS A 57 -6.81 -8.88 -12.94
CA LYS A 57 -6.35 -9.18 -14.31
C LYS A 57 -7.52 -9.53 -15.25
N GLU A 58 -8.50 -10.31 -14.77
CA GLU A 58 -9.73 -10.63 -15.50
C GLU A 58 -10.55 -9.38 -15.86
N LYS A 59 -10.42 -8.30 -15.07
CA LYS A 59 -11.02 -6.98 -15.38
C LYS A 59 -10.16 -6.10 -16.26
N GLY A 60 -8.99 -6.58 -16.69
CA GLY A 60 -8.14 -5.88 -17.65
C GLY A 60 -7.14 -4.92 -17.02
N TYR A 61 -6.94 -4.96 -15.69
CA TYR A 61 -5.92 -4.13 -15.04
C TYR A 61 -4.52 -4.66 -15.28
N THR A 62 -3.60 -3.76 -15.64
CA THR A 62 -2.16 -4.03 -15.56
C THR A 62 -1.72 -3.73 -14.14
N ILE A 63 -1.16 -4.73 -13.46
CA ILE A 63 -0.82 -4.63 -12.05
C ILE A 63 0.69 -4.62 -11.93
N PHE A 64 1.25 -3.72 -11.14
CA PHE A 64 2.69 -3.69 -10.93
C PHE A 64 3.04 -3.43 -9.48
N SER A 65 4.20 -3.93 -9.06
CA SER A 65 4.65 -3.88 -7.68
C SER A 65 6.17 -3.97 -7.59
N SER A 66 6.71 -3.61 -6.43
CA SER A 66 8.15 -3.61 -6.14
C SER A 66 8.39 -4.18 -4.76
N ASN A 67 9.55 -4.79 -4.57
CA ASN A 67 10.03 -5.17 -3.25
C ASN A 67 10.19 -3.95 -2.32
N LEU A 68 10.42 -2.74 -2.86
CA LEU A 68 10.58 -1.49 -2.11
C LEU A 68 11.57 -1.59 -0.94
N TYR A 69 12.70 -2.28 -1.11
CA TYR A 69 13.68 -2.49 -0.03
C TYR A 69 13.14 -3.33 1.15
N GLY A 70 12.04 -4.06 0.95
CA GLY A 70 11.40 -4.92 1.95
C GLY A 70 10.63 -4.09 2.98
N ARG A 71 11.06 -4.15 4.24
CA ARG A 71 10.44 -3.46 5.38
C ARG A 71 10.69 -1.96 5.34
N ASN A 72 10.06 -1.29 4.39
CA ASN A 72 10.31 0.11 4.07
C ASN A 72 9.76 1.10 5.10
N TRP A 73 8.70 0.73 5.84
CA TRP A 73 8.08 1.61 6.83
C TRP A 73 7.84 3.06 6.34
N GLY A 74 7.44 3.21 5.07
CA GLY A 74 7.22 4.53 4.47
C GLY A 74 8.47 5.39 4.32
N SER A 75 9.66 4.81 4.23
CA SER A 75 10.91 5.56 4.01
C SER A 75 10.89 6.33 2.69
N ASP A 76 11.63 7.44 2.64
CA ASP A 76 11.63 8.30 1.46
C ASP A 76 12.25 7.59 0.23
N ASN A 77 13.24 6.73 0.46
CA ASN A 77 13.81 5.86 -0.59
C ASN A 77 12.75 4.95 -1.23
N ALA A 78 11.83 4.40 -0.43
CA ALA A 78 10.74 3.56 -0.96
C ALA A 78 9.72 4.37 -1.75
N VAL A 79 9.41 5.60 -1.31
CA VAL A 79 8.54 6.53 -2.05
C VAL A 79 9.16 6.92 -3.39
N GLU A 80 10.46 7.23 -3.41
CA GLU A 80 11.21 7.55 -4.63
C GLU A 80 11.25 6.38 -5.61
N LEU A 81 11.51 5.17 -5.12
CA LEU A 81 11.49 3.97 -5.96
C LEU A 81 10.09 3.69 -6.52
N ALA A 82 9.04 3.84 -5.70
CA ALA A 82 7.65 3.66 -6.15
C ALA A 82 7.27 4.67 -7.26
N GLU A 83 7.67 5.93 -7.11
CA GLU A 83 7.48 6.96 -8.14
C GLU A 83 8.25 6.62 -9.42
N ARG A 84 9.52 6.22 -9.31
CA ARG A 84 10.34 5.84 -10.47
C ARG A 84 9.77 4.61 -11.17
N LEU A 85 9.26 3.63 -10.42
CA LEU A 85 8.57 2.47 -10.98
C LEU A 85 7.33 2.91 -11.77
N TYR A 86 6.52 3.80 -11.22
CA TYR A 86 5.39 4.39 -11.96
C TYR A 86 5.87 5.05 -13.27
N GLN A 87 6.91 5.88 -13.23
CA GLN A 87 7.43 6.54 -14.43
C GLN A 87 7.94 5.54 -15.47
N HIS A 88 8.62 4.48 -15.03
CA HIS A 88 9.07 3.41 -15.91
C HIS A 88 7.89 2.72 -16.59
N VAL A 89 6.89 2.29 -15.81
CA VAL A 89 5.73 1.55 -16.29
C VAL A 89 4.86 2.38 -17.24
N ILE A 90 4.61 3.66 -16.92
CA ILE A 90 3.82 4.54 -17.82
C ILE A 90 4.55 4.81 -19.14
N ARG A 91 5.88 4.78 -19.17
CA ARG A 91 6.66 4.96 -20.40
C ARG A 91 6.78 3.66 -21.23
N SER A 92 6.79 2.51 -20.57
CA SER A 92 7.00 1.22 -21.24
C SER A 92 5.72 0.51 -21.62
N GLU A 93 4.61 0.78 -20.93
CA GLU A 93 3.33 0.10 -21.12
C GLU A 93 2.26 1.04 -21.67
N ILE A 94 1.28 0.49 -22.40
CA ILE A 94 0.14 1.24 -22.92
C ILE A 94 -0.87 1.43 -21.79
N LEU A 95 -0.63 2.44 -20.95
CA LEU A 95 -1.48 2.78 -19.80
C LEU A 95 -1.88 4.25 -19.81
N ASN A 96 -3.00 4.53 -19.15
CA ASN A 96 -3.39 5.87 -18.82
C ASN A 96 -2.37 6.50 -17.87
N ASN A 97 -2.15 7.80 -18.04
CA ASN A 97 -1.24 8.59 -17.21
C ASN A 97 -1.62 8.61 -15.72
N LYS A 98 -2.85 8.23 -15.37
CA LYS A 98 -3.30 8.11 -13.98
C LYS A 98 -3.48 6.64 -13.61
N ILE A 99 -2.99 6.28 -12.43
CA ILE A 99 -3.05 4.91 -11.91
C ILE A 99 -3.92 4.84 -10.66
N HIS A 100 -4.40 3.64 -10.35
CA HIS A 100 -4.92 3.31 -9.04
C HIS A 100 -3.79 2.80 -8.13
N VAL A 101 -3.96 2.94 -6.83
CA VAL A 101 -3.05 2.37 -5.83
C VAL A 101 -3.81 1.43 -4.91
N LEU A 102 -3.25 0.26 -4.65
CA LEU A 102 -3.69 -0.68 -3.62
C LEU A 102 -2.56 -0.85 -2.61
N ALA A 103 -2.75 -0.30 -1.41
CA ALA A 103 -1.74 -0.34 -0.35
C ALA A 103 -2.21 -1.22 0.82
N GLU A 104 -1.33 -2.05 1.36
CA GLU A 104 -1.61 -2.91 2.52
C GLU A 104 -0.64 -2.62 3.67
N GLY A 105 -1.15 -2.56 4.91
CA GLY A 105 -0.33 -2.46 6.11
C GLY A 105 0.64 -1.28 6.04
N MET A 106 1.95 -1.53 6.19
CA MET A 106 2.98 -0.48 6.10
C MET A 106 3.05 0.21 4.72
N GLY A 107 2.61 -0.45 3.64
CA GLY A 107 2.56 0.13 2.30
C GLY A 107 1.65 1.36 2.21
N ALA A 108 0.71 1.51 3.15
CA ALA A 108 -0.12 2.72 3.27
C ALA A 108 0.72 3.97 3.57
N LEU A 109 1.80 3.86 4.35
CA LEU A 109 2.69 4.98 4.64
C LEU A 109 3.37 5.50 3.36
N VAL A 110 3.77 4.59 2.48
CA VAL A 110 4.30 4.94 1.14
C VAL A 110 3.19 5.58 0.31
N ALA A 111 2.00 5.00 0.28
CA ALA A 111 0.88 5.50 -0.51
C ALA A 111 0.49 6.94 -0.16
N LEU A 112 0.46 7.29 1.13
CA LEU A 112 0.13 8.62 1.63
C LEU A 112 1.16 9.66 1.14
N LYS A 113 2.46 9.40 1.31
CA LYS A 113 3.53 10.27 0.80
C LYS A 113 3.53 10.35 -0.73
N LEU A 114 3.29 9.23 -1.40
CA LEU A 114 3.24 9.16 -2.86
C LEU A 114 2.10 10.00 -3.42
N MET A 115 0.96 10.06 -2.72
CA MET A 115 -0.18 10.91 -3.11
C MET A 115 0.20 12.39 -3.11
N GLU A 116 0.89 12.87 -2.09
CA GLU A 116 1.37 14.27 -2.03
C GLU A 116 2.38 14.57 -3.15
N LYS A 117 3.25 13.60 -3.45
CA LYS A 117 4.32 13.75 -4.45
C LYS A 117 3.81 13.69 -5.88
N MET A 118 2.90 12.75 -6.17
CA MET A 118 2.42 12.45 -7.51
C MET A 118 1.07 13.12 -7.86
N LYS A 119 0.37 13.70 -6.88
CA LYS A 119 -0.88 14.46 -7.03
C LYS A 119 -1.82 13.86 -8.08
N HIS A 120 -2.03 14.60 -9.18
CA HIS A 120 -2.96 14.27 -10.26
C HIS A 120 -2.62 13.00 -11.07
N ARG A 121 -1.53 12.30 -10.76
CA ARG A 121 -1.19 10.99 -11.36
C ARG A 121 -1.82 9.81 -10.62
N ILE A 122 -2.36 10.03 -9.42
CA ILE A 122 -3.11 9.01 -8.68
C ILE A 122 -4.59 9.27 -8.83
N ARG A 123 -5.30 8.28 -9.38
CA ARG A 123 -6.73 8.34 -9.65
C ARG A 123 -7.56 7.99 -8.44
N SER A 124 -7.20 6.93 -7.73
CA SER A 124 -7.82 6.57 -6.45
C SER A 124 -6.93 5.60 -5.68
N ILE A 125 -7.11 5.56 -4.36
CA ILE A 125 -6.35 4.68 -3.46
C ILE A 125 -7.29 3.78 -2.66
N ILE A 126 -6.96 2.50 -2.60
CA ILE A 126 -7.50 1.57 -1.61
C ILE A 126 -6.42 1.26 -0.57
N LEU A 127 -6.79 1.40 0.70
CA LEU A 127 -5.95 1.15 1.86
C LEU A 127 -6.52 -0.07 2.62
N LEU A 128 -5.84 -1.22 2.54
CA LEU A 128 -6.22 -2.47 3.18
C LEU A 128 -5.45 -2.65 4.49
N ASN A 129 -6.16 -2.77 5.62
CA ASN A 129 -5.55 -2.87 6.96
C ASN A 129 -4.39 -1.86 7.17
N PRO A 130 -4.58 -0.57 6.85
CA PRO A 130 -3.45 0.33 6.65
C PRO A 130 -2.80 0.80 7.95
N ILE A 131 -1.48 0.85 7.99
CA ILE A 131 -0.77 1.62 9.02
C ILE A 131 -0.75 3.07 8.55
N LEU A 132 -1.53 3.93 9.21
CA LEU A 132 -1.67 5.34 8.84
C LEU A 132 -0.72 6.28 9.60
N SER A 133 -0.11 5.79 10.68
CA SER A 133 0.75 6.56 11.56
C SER A 133 1.82 5.66 12.16
N LEU A 134 3.09 6.00 11.92
CA LEU A 134 4.22 5.30 12.53
C LEU A 134 4.27 5.56 14.03
N LYS A 135 3.94 6.79 14.45
CA LYS A 135 3.88 7.15 15.87
C LYS A 135 2.91 6.24 16.63
N HIS A 136 1.66 6.16 16.18
CA HIS A 136 0.65 5.35 16.85
C HIS A 136 0.98 3.86 16.76
N HIS A 137 1.55 3.40 15.65
CA HIS A 137 1.99 2.01 15.53
C HIS A 137 3.13 1.66 16.51
N LEU A 138 4.11 2.56 16.65
CA LEU A 138 5.19 2.43 17.63
C LEU A 138 4.66 2.42 19.06
N GLU A 139 3.73 3.30 19.40
CA GLU A 139 3.11 3.36 20.73
C GLU A 139 2.36 2.08 21.08
N GLN A 140 1.62 1.49 20.13
CA GLN A 140 0.96 0.20 20.33
C GLN A 140 1.96 -0.93 20.60
N GLU A 141 3.08 -0.96 19.87
CA GLU A 141 4.08 -2.01 20.04
C GLU A 141 4.88 -1.87 21.35
N LYS A 142 4.89 -0.70 22.00
CA LYS A 142 5.54 -0.51 23.32
C LYS A 142 4.99 -1.43 24.40
N GLU A 143 3.73 -1.84 24.31
CA GLU A 143 3.12 -2.82 25.22
C GLU A 143 3.83 -4.19 25.17
N HIS A 144 4.57 -4.45 24.09
CA HIS A 144 5.30 -5.70 23.88
C HIS A 144 6.78 -5.46 23.54
N LYS A 145 7.61 -5.38 24.58
CA LYS A 145 9.06 -5.04 24.51
C LYS A 145 9.85 -5.76 23.40
N PHE A 146 9.56 -7.02 23.09
CA PHE A 146 10.24 -7.75 22.02
C PHE A 146 9.88 -7.21 20.63
N PHE A 147 8.59 -7.03 20.35
CA PHE A 147 8.12 -6.51 19.07
C PHE A 147 8.53 -5.05 18.88
N TYR A 148 8.49 -4.25 19.96
CA TYR A 148 9.00 -2.88 19.95
C TYR A 148 10.47 -2.79 19.51
N LYS A 149 11.37 -3.57 20.14
CA LYS A 149 12.79 -3.60 19.78
C LYS A 149 13.03 -4.07 18.35
N LYS A 150 12.22 -5.02 17.87
CA LYS A 150 12.27 -5.48 16.49
C LYS A 150 11.87 -4.35 15.54
N LEU A 151 10.76 -3.67 15.80
CA LEU A 151 10.26 -2.54 14.99
C LEU A 151 11.28 -1.40 14.93
N LEU A 152 11.90 -1.01 16.05
CA LEU A 152 12.94 0.03 16.05
C LEU A 152 14.14 -0.31 15.17
N ARG A 153 14.59 -1.57 15.18
CA ARG A 153 15.68 -2.02 14.30
C ARG A 153 15.29 -1.91 12.83
N GLU A 154 14.05 -2.29 12.50
CA GLU A 154 13.56 -2.21 11.12
C GLU A 154 13.42 -0.76 10.65
N LEU A 155 12.87 0.12 11.49
CA LEU A 155 12.79 1.56 11.20
C LEU A 155 14.18 2.18 11.02
N SER A 156 15.16 1.77 11.83
CA SER A 156 16.54 2.25 11.77
C SER A 156 17.18 1.91 10.43
N LEU A 157 16.98 0.68 9.95
CA LEU A 157 17.45 0.26 8.64
C LEU A 157 16.70 0.97 7.51
N ALA A 158 15.38 1.09 7.61
CA ALA A 158 14.55 1.64 6.55
C ALA A 158 14.77 3.14 6.32
N HIS A 159 14.90 3.91 7.41
CA HIS A 159 15.09 5.36 7.39
C HIS A 159 16.56 5.77 7.47
N GLN A 160 17.49 4.81 7.62
CA GLN A 160 18.93 5.04 7.75
C GLN A 160 19.29 6.02 8.89
N MET A 161 18.60 5.86 10.03
CA MET A 161 18.77 6.69 11.22
C MET A 161 19.11 5.82 12.42
N GLU A 162 19.86 6.36 13.38
CA GLU A 162 20.10 5.69 14.65
C GLU A 162 18.81 5.60 15.49
N GLN A 163 18.65 4.51 16.25
CA GLN A 163 17.44 4.25 17.04
C GLN A 163 17.10 5.38 18.03
N ASN A 164 18.13 5.98 18.66
CA ASN A 164 17.94 7.08 19.61
C ASN A 164 17.40 8.36 18.94
N VAL A 165 17.75 8.58 17.67
CA VAL A 165 17.27 9.73 16.88
C VAL A 165 15.86 9.46 16.37
N LEU A 166 15.56 8.21 15.98
CA LEU A 166 14.26 7.78 15.48
C LEU A 166 13.13 7.98 16.48
N GLU A 167 13.32 7.52 17.72
CA GLU A 167 12.27 7.63 18.74
C GLU A 167 11.89 9.09 18.96
N ASN A 168 12.88 9.97 19.10
CA ASN A 168 12.64 11.40 19.23
C ASN A 168 11.93 11.95 17.99
N THR A 169 12.40 11.61 16.79
CA THR A 169 11.85 12.13 15.52
C THR A 169 10.41 11.72 15.27
N PHE A 170 10.04 10.47 15.55
CA PHE A 170 8.70 9.95 15.26
C PHE A 170 7.70 10.20 16.41
N LEU A 171 8.13 10.13 17.67
CA LEU A 171 7.23 10.39 18.80
C LEU A 171 6.92 11.88 18.97
N SER A 172 7.87 12.76 18.60
CA SER A 172 7.68 14.22 18.69
C SER A 172 6.90 14.80 17.52
N ARG A 173 6.66 14.05 16.44
CA ARG A 173 5.87 14.51 15.29
C ARG A 173 4.38 14.48 15.62
N GLU A 174 3.69 15.56 15.26
CA GLU A 174 2.25 15.52 15.08
C GLU A 174 1.95 14.81 13.75
N GLU A 175 1.50 13.56 13.83
CA GLU A 175 1.03 12.81 12.66
C GLU A 175 -0.47 13.03 12.50
N ASN A 176 -0.85 14.25 12.12
CA ASN A 176 -2.19 14.49 11.61
C ASN A 176 -2.20 14.14 10.13
N ILE A 177 -3.08 13.21 9.74
CA ILE A 177 -3.34 12.93 8.32
C ILE A 177 -3.91 14.22 7.73
N LYS A 178 -3.11 14.93 6.93
CA LYS A 178 -3.52 16.19 6.32
C LYS A 178 -4.61 15.89 5.31
N GLN A 179 -5.76 16.49 5.56
CA GLN A 179 -6.93 16.42 4.70
C GLN A 179 -7.29 17.81 4.19
N PRO A 180 -8.00 17.91 3.05
CA PRO A 180 -8.55 16.82 2.23
C PRO A 180 -7.50 16.07 1.39
N PHE A 181 -7.82 14.82 1.01
CA PHE A 181 -7.02 14.07 0.03
C PHE A 181 -7.31 14.55 -1.39
N ASP A 182 -6.26 14.66 -2.21
CA ASP A 182 -6.37 15.09 -3.61
C ASP A 182 -7.00 14.04 -4.55
N CYS A 183 -7.29 12.84 -4.04
CA CYS A 183 -7.96 11.78 -4.79
C CYS A 183 -8.91 10.95 -3.91
N PRO A 184 -9.89 10.23 -4.51
CA PRO A 184 -10.75 9.31 -3.79
C PRO A 184 -9.98 8.23 -3.04
N VAL A 185 -10.26 8.07 -1.74
CA VAL A 185 -9.64 7.06 -0.87
C VAL A 185 -10.70 6.13 -0.28
N LYS A 186 -10.42 4.82 -0.30
CA LYS A 186 -11.23 3.79 0.36
C LYS A 186 -10.38 3.04 1.38
N ILE A 187 -10.78 3.09 2.65
CA ILE A 187 -10.20 2.24 3.69
C ILE A 187 -11.03 0.96 3.82
N ILE A 188 -10.35 -0.19 3.80
CA ILE A 188 -10.93 -1.50 4.06
C ILE A 188 -10.16 -2.13 5.22
N HIS A 189 -10.87 -2.51 6.28
CA HIS A 189 -10.28 -3.14 7.45
C HIS A 189 -10.88 -4.52 7.69
N VAL A 190 -10.03 -5.53 7.69
CA VAL A 190 -10.40 -6.92 7.94
C VAL A 190 -10.16 -7.22 9.42
N LEU A 191 -11.24 -7.54 10.14
CA LEU A 191 -11.24 -7.71 11.58
C LEU A 191 -10.71 -9.09 11.99
N SER A 192 -9.40 -9.32 11.86
CA SER A 192 -8.76 -10.54 12.36
C SER A 192 -8.22 -10.36 13.78
N GLY A 193 -9.02 -10.78 14.77
CA GLY A 193 -8.61 -10.85 16.18
C GLY A 193 -8.63 -9.52 16.94
N ALA A 194 -8.30 -9.57 18.25
CA ALA A 194 -8.47 -8.44 19.17
C ALA A 194 -7.66 -7.18 18.79
N LYS A 195 -6.42 -7.35 18.27
CA LYS A 195 -5.58 -6.23 17.82
C LYS A 195 -6.23 -5.41 16.70
N SER A 196 -6.95 -6.08 15.79
CA SER A 196 -7.63 -5.41 14.68
C SER A 196 -8.78 -4.51 15.15
N TYR A 197 -9.43 -4.83 16.28
CA TYR A 197 -10.52 -4.02 16.84
C TYR A 197 -10.02 -2.72 17.47
N ASN A 198 -8.87 -2.75 18.16
CA ASN A 198 -8.27 -1.52 18.69
C ASN A 198 -7.81 -0.60 17.55
N GLN A 199 -7.25 -1.15 16.48
CA GLN A 199 -6.90 -0.39 15.28
C GLN A 199 -8.11 0.25 14.60
N SER A 200 -9.28 -0.39 14.58
CA SER A 200 -10.47 0.21 13.97
C SER A 200 -10.93 1.48 14.67
N LYS A 201 -10.81 1.53 16.01
CA LYS A 201 -11.12 2.74 16.79
C LYS A 201 -10.11 3.86 16.49
N LEU A 202 -8.83 3.50 16.42
CA LEU A 202 -7.77 4.44 16.07
C LEU A 202 -8.00 5.03 14.68
N TYR A 203 -8.38 4.23 13.68
CA TYR A 203 -8.66 4.76 12.34
C TYR A 203 -9.80 5.76 12.35
N GLN A 204 -10.88 5.49 13.10
CA GLN A 204 -12.00 6.44 13.24
C GLN A 204 -11.54 7.77 13.85
N GLN A 205 -10.58 7.75 14.78
CA GLN A 205 -9.99 8.97 15.34
C GLN A 205 -9.09 9.68 14.32
N LEU A 206 -8.20 8.95 13.65
CA LEU A 206 -7.26 9.52 12.67
C LEU A 206 -7.95 10.12 11.44
N ILE A 207 -9.12 9.60 11.07
CA ILE A 207 -9.93 10.11 9.96
C ILE A 207 -11.10 10.96 10.44
N SER A 208 -11.17 11.29 11.74
CA SER A 208 -12.21 12.18 12.27
C SER A 208 -12.11 13.54 11.60
N GLY A 209 -13.20 14.01 10.98
CA GLY A 209 -13.21 15.18 10.11
C GLY A 209 -13.04 14.90 8.60
N SER A 210 -12.90 13.63 8.21
CA SER A 210 -12.89 13.19 6.80
C SER A 210 -14.25 12.78 6.28
N GLU A 211 -14.42 12.82 4.96
CA GLU A 211 -15.53 12.16 4.26
C GLU A 211 -15.30 10.63 4.07
N ILE A 212 -14.15 10.10 4.52
CA ILE A 212 -13.81 8.70 4.35
C ILE A 212 -14.59 7.85 5.32
N ASN A 213 -15.33 6.89 4.76
CA ASN A 213 -16.07 5.88 5.50
C ASN A 213 -15.38 4.51 5.36
N PRO A 214 -14.64 4.03 6.39
CA PRO A 214 -13.99 2.73 6.37
C PRO A 214 -15.00 1.59 6.21
N THR A 215 -14.61 0.55 5.48
CA THR A 215 -15.40 -0.66 5.34
C THR A 215 -14.79 -1.78 6.16
N PHE A 216 -15.53 -2.24 7.17
CA PHE A 216 -15.13 -3.34 8.03
C PHE A 216 -15.63 -4.68 7.47
N ILE A 217 -14.71 -5.65 7.36
CA ILE A 217 -14.98 -6.96 6.79
C ILE A 217 -14.55 -8.03 7.79
N LEU A 218 -15.39 -9.04 7.99
CA LEU A 218 -15.03 -10.19 8.81
C LEU A 218 -14.09 -11.13 8.02
N PRO A 219 -13.17 -11.85 8.67
CA PRO A 219 -12.23 -12.73 7.99
C PRO A 219 -12.86 -13.75 7.03
N GLU A 220 -14.06 -14.25 7.34
CA GLU A 220 -14.82 -15.22 6.55
C GLU A 220 -15.43 -14.62 5.28
N LYS A 221 -15.38 -13.29 5.15
CA LYS A 221 -15.87 -12.53 3.99
C LYS A 221 -14.72 -11.97 3.14
N LYS A 222 -13.47 -12.37 3.39
CA LYS A 222 -12.28 -11.92 2.64
C LYS A 222 -12.39 -12.16 1.13
N GLN A 223 -13.10 -13.20 0.68
CA GLN A 223 -13.34 -13.46 -0.74
C GLN A 223 -14.08 -12.32 -1.46
N ARG A 224 -14.76 -11.42 -0.73
CA ARG A 224 -15.44 -10.25 -1.31
C ARG A 224 -14.50 -9.06 -1.55
N LEU A 225 -13.24 -9.10 -1.10
CA LEU A 225 -12.30 -8.00 -1.21
C LEU A 225 -12.10 -7.54 -2.65
N ALA A 226 -11.81 -8.47 -3.57
CA ALA A 226 -11.61 -8.17 -4.98
C ALA A 226 -12.83 -7.46 -5.59
N ILE A 227 -14.04 -7.94 -5.29
CA ILE A 227 -15.30 -7.33 -5.78
C ILE A 227 -15.43 -5.88 -5.29
N ILE A 228 -15.12 -5.61 -4.03
CA ILE A 228 -15.16 -4.26 -3.47
C ILE A 228 -14.12 -3.36 -4.14
N MET A 229 -12.91 -3.88 -4.35
CA MET A 229 -11.81 -3.16 -4.99
C MET A 229 -12.15 -2.78 -6.43
N ILE A 230 -12.60 -3.75 -7.23
CA ILE A 230 -13.01 -3.55 -8.63
C ILE A 230 -14.14 -2.52 -8.72
N LYS A 231 -15.17 -2.63 -7.87
CA LYS A 231 -16.28 -1.65 -7.87
C LYS A 231 -15.82 -0.24 -7.57
N PHE A 232 -14.83 -0.09 -6.67
CA PHE A 232 -14.28 1.20 -6.33
C PHE A 232 -13.43 1.77 -7.48
N PHE A 233 -12.54 0.98 -8.07
CA PHE A 233 -11.73 1.42 -9.21
C PHE A 233 -12.59 1.84 -10.41
N ASN A 234 -13.53 0.98 -10.84
CA ASN A 234 -14.45 1.27 -11.94
C ASN A 234 -15.20 2.60 -11.77
N ARG A 235 -15.62 2.94 -10.54
CA ARG A 235 -16.35 4.18 -10.26
C ARG A 235 -15.51 5.43 -10.53
N HIS A 236 -14.19 5.32 -10.43
CA HIS A 236 -13.26 6.42 -10.58
C HIS A 236 -12.53 6.42 -11.93
N GLU A 237 -12.94 5.55 -12.86
CA GLU A 237 -12.37 5.45 -14.21
C GLU A 237 -13.07 6.32 -15.25
N SER A 238 -14.23 6.88 -14.92
CA SER A 238 -15.10 7.63 -15.83
C SER A 238 -14.57 8.99 -16.27
N VAL A 239 -13.49 9.49 -15.65
CA VAL A 239 -12.78 10.70 -16.07
C VAL A 239 -11.40 10.30 -16.58
N LEU A 240 -11.26 10.29 -17.92
CA LEU A 240 -9.99 10.04 -18.61
C LEU A 240 -9.01 11.20 -18.38
#